data_AF-A0A958L0S6-F1
#
_entry.id   AF-A0A958L0S6-F1
#
_cell.length_a   1.000
_cell.length_b   1.000
_cell.length_c   1.000
_cell.angle_alpha   90.00
_cell.angle_beta   90.00
_cell.angle_gamma   90.00
#
_symmetry.space_group_name_H-M   'P 1'
#
loop_
_entity.id
_entity.type
_entity.pdbx_description
1 polymer ?
#
loop_
_entity_poly.entity_id
_entity_poly.type
_entity_poly.pdbx_seq_one_letter_code
_entity_poly.pdbx_strand_id
1 'polypeptide(L)'
;MAYSFGQENLESEDDLTPERQLALTRARRTAFVARFIVLRESKRTRAHRVIEMMEWADDTTVDELVERFRRAFVENGDNMTPVERDIRRAFAHSQRSLNHFIDEYASRSTMSFIDALHDYERSNQLLFGNDEYPKPGGWRLPQELERAKNEE
;
A
#
# COMPACT_ATOMS: atom_id res chain seq x y z
N MET A 1 34.96 -5.45 -28.35
CA MET A 1 34.37 -4.39 -27.50
C MET A 1 33.48 -5.06 -26.48
N ALA A 2 33.98 -5.24 -25.26
CA ALA A 2 33.17 -5.74 -24.16
C ALA A 2 32.48 -4.55 -23.50
N TYR A 3 31.15 -4.56 -23.45
CA TYR A 3 30.36 -3.58 -22.70
C TYR A 3 30.43 -3.95 -21.22
N SER A 4 31.18 -3.16 -20.45
CA SER A 4 31.17 -3.20 -18.99
C SER A 4 29.84 -2.63 -18.51
N PHE A 5 28.92 -3.49 -18.07
CA PHE A 5 27.77 -3.05 -17.27
C PHE A 5 28.32 -2.48 -15.97
N GLY A 6 28.10 -1.18 -15.75
CA GLY A 6 28.39 -0.53 -14.48
C GLY A 6 27.63 -1.26 -13.38
N GLN A 7 28.36 -1.82 -12.42
CA GLN A 7 27.79 -2.12 -11.12
C GLN A 7 27.48 -0.75 -10.49
N GLU A 8 26.23 -0.34 -10.54
CA GLU A 8 25.76 0.74 -9.69
C GLU A 8 26.03 0.32 -8.24
N ASN A 9 26.83 1.12 -7.54
CA ASN A 9 27.06 0.98 -6.11
C ASN A 9 25.71 1.05 -5.42
N LEU A 10 25.19 -0.11 -5.01
CA LEU A 10 24.15 -0.19 -3.99
C LEU A 10 24.81 0.25 -2.70
N GLU A 11 24.69 1.54 -2.36
CA GLU A 11 24.97 2.04 -1.01
C GLU A 11 24.24 1.12 -0.02
N SER A 12 24.95 0.68 1.03
CA SER A 12 24.32 -0.18 2.03
C SER A 12 23.18 0.60 2.69
N GLU A 13 22.04 -0.04 2.99
CA GLU A 13 20.90 0.65 3.62
C GLU A 13 21.29 1.34 4.95
N ASP A 14 22.38 0.87 5.59
CA ASP A 14 22.94 1.43 6.82
C ASP A 14 23.72 2.75 6.63
N ASP A 15 24.07 3.12 5.39
CA ASP A 15 24.80 4.37 5.07
C ASP A 15 23.88 5.53 4.65
N LEU A 16 22.56 5.31 4.63
CA LEU A 16 21.59 6.30 4.18
C LEU A 16 21.34 7.37 5.25
N THR A 17 21.12 8.61 4.81
CA THR A 17 20.69 9.67 5.73
C THR A 17 19.32 9.33 6.33
N PRO A 18 19.01 9.81 7.55
CA PRO A 18 17.71 9.58 8.18
C PRO A 18 16.53 9.98 7.29
N GLU A 19 16.66 11.07 6.53
CA GLU A 19 15.64 11.53 5.60
C GLU A 19 15.43 10.55 4.45
N ARG A 20 16.51 9.97 3.91
CA ARG A 20 16.43 8.99 2.83
C ARG A 20 15.86 7.67 3.33
N GLN A 21 16.21 7.25 4.54
CA GLN A 21 15.65 6.07 5.18
C GLN A 21 14.13 6.22 5.43
N LEU A 22 13.70 7.39 5.89
CA LEU A 22 12.28 7.69 6.05
C LEU A 22 11.56 7.73 4.70
N ALA A 23 12.15 8.33 3.66
CA ALA A 23 11.59 8.32 2.30
C ALA A 23 11.45 6.89 1.74
N LEU A 24 12.43 6.02 1.96
CA LEU A 24 12.35 4.61 1.59
C LEU A 24 11.22 3.89 2.34
N THR A 25 11.08 4.15 3.64
CA THR A 25 10.02 3.58 4.47
C THR A 25 8.64 3.98 3.95
N ARG A 26 8.44 5.27 3.70
CA ARG A 26 7.23 5.83 3.08
C ARG A 26 6.97 5.22 1.70
N ALA A 27 7.99 5.11 0.86
CA ALA A 27 7.85 4.57 -0.49
C ALA A 27 7.44 3.09 -0.49
N ARG A 28 8.11 2.27 0.33
CA ARG A 28 7.80 0.84 0.53
C ARG A 28 6.35 0.67 0.98
N ARG A 29 5.95 1.43 2.00
CA ARG A 29 4.59 1.39 2.54
C ARG A 29 3.55 1.75 1.47
N THR A 30 3.76 2.84 0.77
CA THR A 30 2.82 3.33 -0.26
C THR A 30 2.66 2.33 -1.39
N ALA A 31 3.77 1.78 -1.90
CA ALA A 31 3.76 0.76 -2.94
C ALA A 31 3.04 -0.52 -2.49
N PHE A 32 3.24 -0.94 -1.23
CA PHE A 32 2.54 -2.08 -0.66
C PHE A 32 1.03 -1.84 -0.60
N VAL A 33 0.60 -0.73 0.00
CA VAL A 33 -0.82 -0.41 0.20
C VAL A 33 -1.54 -0.26 -1.15
N ALA A 34 -0.98 0.51 -2.08
CA ALA A 34 -1.56 0.69 -3.41
C ALA A 34 -1.74 -0.66 -4.14
N ARG A 35 -0.73 -1.54 -4.08
CA ARG A 35 -0.82 -2.86 -4.70
C ARG A 35 -1.83 -3.76 -4.00
N PHE A 36 -1.90 -3.68 -2.67
CA PHE A 36 -2.83 -4.47 -1.87
C PHE A 36 -4.29 -4.10 -2.16
N ILE A 37 -4.59 -2.79 -2.26
CA ILE A 37 -5.92 -2.29 -2.64
C ILE A 37 -6.38 -2.94 -3.94
N VAL A 38 -5.55 -2.87 -4.99
CA VAL A 38 -5.86 -3.45 -6.32
C VAL A 38 -6.09 -4.96 -6.24
N LEU A 39 -5.22 -5.70 -5.54
CA LEU A 39 -5.35 -7.16 -5.46
C LEU A 39 -6.66 -7.62 -4.80
N ARG A 40 -7.25 -6.78 -3.96
CA ARG A 40 -8.41 -7.11 -3.13
C ARG A 40 -9.66 -6.28 -3.42
N GLU A 41 -9.63 -5.41 -4.43
CA GLU A 41 -10.75 -4.53 -4.80
C GLU A 41 -12.05 -5.27 -5.16
N SER A 42 -11.95 -6.54 -5.59
CA SER A 42 -13.08 -7.40 -5.96
C SER A 42 -13.49 -8.39 -4.86
N LYS A 43 -12.88 -8.30 -3.67
CA LYS A 43 -13.06 -9.27 -2.58
C LYS A 43 -13.64 -8.59 -1.36
N ARG A 44 -14.64 -9.18 -0.72
CA ARG A 44 -15.27 -8.63 0.47
C ARG A 44 -15.19 -9.60 1.64
N THR A 45 -14.56 -9.16 2.73
CA THR A 45 -14.49 -9.92 3.99
C THR A 45 -14.63 -8.98 5.18
N ARG A 46 -14.85 -9.51 6.39
CA ARG A 46 -14.95 -8.68 7.60
C ARG A 46 -13.65 -7.95 7.92
N ALA A 47 -12.50 -8.58 7.65
CA ALA A 47 -11.19 -7.96 7.82
C ALA A 47 -11.01 -6.66 7.02
N HIS A 48 -11.69 -6.51 5.87
CA HIS A 48 -11.63 -5.26 5.09
C HIS A 48 -12.15 -4.09 5.93
N ARG A 49 -13.17 -4.30 6.78
CA ARG A 49 -13.73 -3.25 7.65
C ARG A 49 -12.74 -2.80 8.72
N VAL A 50 -11.94 -3.74 9.23
CA VAL A 50 -10.88 -3.43 10.19
C VAL A 50 -9.76 -2.67 9.50
N ILE A 51 -9.32 -3.12 8.32
CA ILE A 51 -8.24 -2.50 7.54
C ILE A 51 -8.61 -1.09 7.07
N GLU A 52 -9.85 -0.89 6.64
CA GLU A 52 -10.38 0.40 6.18
C GLU A 52 -10.19 1.52 7.23
N MET A 53 -10.26 1.17 8.52
CA MET A 53 -10.11 2.12 9.63
C MET A 53 -8.69 2.17 10.20
N MET A 54 -7.73 1.46 9.62
CA MET A 54 -6.36 1.45 10.12
C MET A 54 -5.64 2.76 9.83
N GLU A 55 -4.95 3.25 10.86
CA GLU A 55 -3.98 4.33 10.80
C GLU A 55 -2.60 3.81 11.19
N TRP A 56 -1.55 4.49 10.72
CA TRP A 56 -0.17 4.14 11.02
C TRP A 56 0.66 5.41 11.16
N ALA A 57 1.75 5.29 11.92
CA ALA A 57 2.69 6.38 12.08
C ALA A 57 3.53 6.54 10.81
N ASP A 58 4.12 7.72 10.65
CA ASP A 58 4.90 8.04 9.48
C ASP A 58 6.16 7.16 9.32
N ASP A 59 6.72 6.70 10.43
CA ASP A 59 7.86 5.78 10.51
C ASP A 59 7.45 4.29 10.50
N THR A 60 6.15 3.98 10.48
CA THR A 60 5.70 2.57 10.42
C THR A 60 6.22 1.92 9.15
N THR A 61 6.95 0.82 9.35
CA THR A 61 7.58 0.04 8.29
C THR A 61 6.57 -0.79 7.52
N VAL A 62 6.96 -1.21 6.32
CA VAL A 62 6.11 -2.07 5.49
C VAL A 62 5.89 -3.45 6.13
N ASP A 63 6.88 -4.00 6.83
CA ASP A 63 6.77 -5.30 7.51
C ASP A 63 5.77 -5.25 8.68
N GLU A 64 5.81 -4.18 9.47
CA GLU A 64 4.81 -3.95 10.52
C GLU A 64 3.40 -3.82 9.93
N LEU A 65 3.25 -3.09 8.83
CA LEU A 65 1.95 -2.91 8.19
C LEU A 65 1.43 -4.23 7.58
N VAL A 66 2.31 -5.03 6.98
CA VAL A 66 1.99 -6.39 6.50
C VAL A 66 1.44 -7.24 7.63
N GLU A 67 2.10 -7.25 8.78
CA GLU A 67 1.68 -8.06 9.91
C GLU A 67 0.34 -7.57 10.49
N ARG A 68 0.12 -6.25 10.53
CA ARG A 68 -1.17 -5.67 10.93
C ARG A 68 -2.30 -6.10 9.99
N PHE A 69 -2.09 -6.04 8.68
CA PHE A 69 -3.10 -6.48 7.71
C PHE A 69 -3.37 -7.98 7.83
N ARG A 70 -2.30 -8.78 7.93
CA ARG A 70 -2.37 -10.22 8.13
C ARG A 70 -3.20 -10.57 9.37
N ARG A 71 -2.91 -9.91 10.50
CA ARG A 71 -3.62 -10.09 11.76
C ARG A 71 -5.11 -9.83 11.63
N ALA A 72 -5.50 -8.75 10.93
CA ALA A 72 -6.91 -8.46 10.68
C ALA A 72 -7.64 -9.62 9.96
N PHE A 73 -7.01 -10.29 9.00
CA PHE A 73 -7.60 -11.47 8.36
C PHE A 73 -7.69 -12.67 9.29
N VAL A 74 -6.64 -12.94 10.06
CA VAL A 74 -6.60 -14.06 11.01
C VAL A 74 -7.70 -13.90 12.07
N GLU A 75 -7.79 -12.74 12.69
CA GLU A 75 -8.77 -12.45 13.75
C GLU A 75 -10.22 -12.50 13.25
N ASN A 76 -10.43 -12.26 11.95
CA ASN A 76 -11.75 -12.34 11.33
C ASN A 76 -12.08 -13.72 10.73
N GLY A 77 -11.20 -14.72 10.91
CA GLY A 77 -11.43 -16.10 10.46
C GLY A 77 -11.41 -16.26 8.93
N ASP A 78 -10.68 -15.39 8.23
CA ASP A 78 -10.57 -15.45 6.77
C ASP A 78 -9.75 -16.68 6.32
N ASN A 79 -10.03 -17.19 5.11
CA ASN A 79 -9.19 -18.22 4.49
C ASN A 79 -7.83 -17.61 4.13
N MET A 80 -6.81 -17.96 4.92
CA MET A 80 -5.49 -17.34 4.80
C MET A 80 -4.74 -17.71 3.52
N THR A 81 -5.02 -18.84 2.86
CA THR A 81 -4.29 -19.25 1.65
C THR A 81 -4.30 -18.19 0.53
N PRO A 82 -5.46 -17.69 0.07
CA PRO A 82 -5.50 -16.60 -0.90
C PRO A 82 -5.02 -15.27 -0.33
N VAL A 83 -5.28 -14.98 0.95
CA VAL A 83 -4.85 -13.73 1.62
C VAL A 83 -3.33 -13.62 1.63
N GLU A 84 -2.64 -14.67 2.09
CA GLU A 84 -1.17 -14.76 2.14
C GLU A 84 -0.55 -14.56 0.77
N ARG A 85 -1.13 -15.17 -0.26
CA ARG A 85 -0.66 -15.00 -1.63
C ARG A 85 -0.72 -13.52 -2.05
N ASP A 86 -1.81 -12.83 -1.74
CA ASP A 86 -1.99 -11.44 -2.14
C ASP A 86 -1.13 -10.49 -1.30
N ILE A 87 -0.99 -10.73 0.01
CA ILE A 87 -0.04 -10.02 0.89
C ILE A 87 1.39 -10.17 0.37
N ARG A 88 1.84 -11.40 0.08
CA ARG A 88 3.19 -11.65 -0.45
C ARG A 88 3.41 -10.96 -1.80
N ARG A 89 2.40 -10.94 -2.68
CA ARG A 89 2.48 -10.25 -3.97
C ARG A 89 2.57 -8.74 -3.81
N ALA A 90 1.85 -8.15 -2.86
CA ALA A 90 1.94 -6.73 -2.54
C ALA A 90 3.30 -6.39 -1.92
N PHE A 91 3.79 -7.19 -0.98
CA PHE A 91 5.10 -7.01 -0.36
C PHE A 91 6.26 -7.16 -1.34
N ALA A 92 6.22 -8.19 -2.19
CA ALA A 92 7.21 -8.35 -3.25
C ALA A 92 7.16 -7.21 -4.29
N HIS A 93 6.03 -6.50 -4.41
CA HIS A 93 5.95 -5.30 -5.23
C HIS A 93 6.64 -4.13 -4.52
N SER A 94 6.36 -3.89 -3.24
CA SER A 94 7.00 -2.80 -2.48
C SER A 94 8.53 -2.91 -2.42
N GLN A 95 9.09 -4.12 -2.47
CA GLN A 95 10.54 -4.29 -2.53
C GLN A 95 11.14 -4.02 -3.92
N ARG A 96 10.41 -4.28 -5.00
CA ARG A 96 10.91 -4.13 -6.38
C ARG A 96 10.66 -2.76 -6.98
N SER A 97 9.57 -2.10 -6.60
CA SER A 97 9.15 -0.81 -7.18
C SER A 97 10.06 0.35 -6.77
N LEU A 98 10.88 0.17 -5.73
CA LEU A 98 11.83 1.18 -5.25
C LEU A 98 12.95 1.48 -6.24
N ASN A 99 13.23 0.56 -7.17
CA ASN A 99 14.30 0.79 -8.16
C ASN A 99 13.94 1.89 -9.16
N HIS A 100 12.69 2.35 -9.18
CA HIS A 100 12.19 3.26 -10.21
C HIS A 100 11.39 4.45 -9.69
N PHE A 101 10.80 4.38 -8.48
CA PHE A 101 9.75 5.34 -8.07
C PHE A 101 9.78 5.76 -6.58
N ILE A 102 10.95 5.86 -5.94
CA ILE A 102 11.02 6.21 -4.51
C ILE A 102 10.36 7.57 -4.24
N ASP A 103 10.69 8.58 -5.05
CA ASP A 103 10.24 9.96 -4.79
C ASP A 103 8.73 10.11 -5.06
N GLU A 104 8.20 9.44 -6.09
CA GLU A 104 6.77 9.39 -6.39
C GLU A 104 5.98 8.68 -5.29
N TYR A 105 6.45 7.53 -4.81
CA TYR A 105 5.77 6.84 -3.72
C TYR A 105 5.91 7.56 -2.38
N ALA A 106 7.07 8.15 -2.08
CA ALA A 106 7.29 8.89 -0.85
C ALA A 106 6.43 10.16 -0.79
N SER A 107 6.29 10.88 -1.91
CA SER A 107 5.45 12.09 -2.00
C SER A 107 3.95 11.82 -1.87
N ARG A 108 3.52 10.59 -2.16
CA ARG A 108 2.12 10.13 -2.06
C ARG A 108 1.85 9.30 -0.80
N SER A 109 2.80 9.25 0.11
CA SER A 109 2.67 8.48 1.33
C SER A 109 1.55 9.03 2.21
N THR A 110 0.64 8.14 2.58
CA THR A 110 -0.45 8.42 3.52
C THR A 110 -0.16 7.83 4.89
N MET A 111 -0.96 8.22 5.89
CA MET A 111 -0.92 7.71 7.28
C MET A 111 -2.17 6.91 7.66
N SER A 112 -3.10 6.72 6.72
CA SER A 112 -4.31 5.93 6.93
C SER A 112 -4.74 5.19 5.67
N PHE A 113 -5.54 4.15 5.85
CA PHE A 113 -6.11 3.38 4.73
C PHE A 113 -7.15 4.19 3.96
N ILE A 114 -7.92 5.03 4.65
CA ILE A 114 -8.91 5.93 4.02
C ILE A 114 -8.22 6.87 3.04
N ASP A 115 -7.13 7.53 3.47
CA ASP A 115 -6.35 8.42 2.61
C ASP A 115 -5.74 7.67 1.42
N ALA A 116 -5.28 6.43 1.65
CA ALA A 116 -4.75 5.59 0.58
C ALA A 116 -5.82 5.23 -0.46
N LEU A 117 -7.07 5.00 -0.02
CA LEU A 117 -8.18 4.80 -0.94
C LEU A 117 -8.54 6.07 -1.71
N HIS A 118 -8.49 7.25 -1.09
CA HIS A 118 -8.64 8.52 -1.81
C HIS A 118 -7.57 8.73 -2.89
N ASP A 119 -6.31 8.43 -2.55
CA ASP A 119 -5.20 8.52 -3.49
C ASP A 119 -5.35 7.52 -4.66
N TYR A 120 -5.81 6.31 -4.35
CA TYR A 120 -6.15 5.29 -5.34
C TYR A 120 -7.30 5.73 -6.27
N GLU A 121 -8.41 6.24 -5.73
CA GLU A 121 -9.53 6.72 -6.54
C GLU A 121 -9.15 7.90 -7.43
N ARG A 122 -8.34 8.83 -6.92
CA ARG A 122 -7.77 9.94 -7.71
C ARG A 122 -6.91 9.43 -8.85
N SER A 123 -6.09 8.41 -8.60
CA SER A 123 -5.27 7.76 -9.65
C SER A 123 -6.15 7.17 -10.75
N ASN A 124 -7.20 6.44 -10.36
CA ASN A 124 -8.13 5.86 -11.31
C ASN A 124 -8.86 6.94 -12.12
N GLN A 125 -9.21 8.09 -11.52
CA GLN A 125 -9.83 9.21 -12.24
C GLN A 125 -8.95 9.70 -13.37
N LEU A 126 -7.68 9.90 -13.04
CA LEU A 126 -6.70 10.45 -13.96
C LEU A 126 -6.41 9.48 -15.11
N LEU A 127 -6.48 8.17 -14.86
CA LEU A 127 -6.18 7.14 -15.86
C LEU A 127 -7.38 6.78 -16.75
N PHE A 128 -8.60 6.73 -16.20
CA PHE A 128 -9.77 6.16 -16.89
C PHE A 128 -10.91 7.17 -17.10
N GLY A 129 -10.81 8.39 -16.53
CA GLY A 129 -11.89 9.38 -16.59
C GLY A 129 -13.09 9.02 -15.69
N ASN A 130 -14.17 9.79 -15.80
CA ASN A 130 -15.32 9.68 -14.89
C ASN A 130 -16.27 8.50 -15.18
N ASP A 131 -16.27 7.97 -16.41
CA ASP A 131 -17.32 7.04 -16.89
C ASP A 131 -16.91 5.56 -16.90
N GLU A 132 -15.64 5.23 -16.65
CA GLU A 132 -15.08 3.87 -16.70
C GLU A 132 -14.50 3.39 -15.35
N TYR A 133 -15.00 3.89 -14.23
CA TYR A 133 -14.50 3.45 -12.93
C TYR A 133 -14.85 1.99 -12.63
N PRO A 134 -13.88 1.13 -12.28
CA PRO A 134 -14.19 -0.15 -11.66
C PRO A 134 -14.91 0.14 -10.34
N LYS A 135 -16.14 -0.37 -10.20
CA LYS A 135 -16.91 -0.24 -8.95
C LYS A 135 -16.16 -1.01 -7.85
N PRO A 136 -15.78 -0.38 -6.73
CA PRO A 136 -15.11 -1.08 -5.64
C PRO A 136 -16.08 -2.10 -5.05
N GLY A 137 -15.83 -3.38 -5.33
CA GLY A 137 -16.67 -4.47 -4.80
C GLY A 137 -16.26 -4.91 -3.39
N GLY A 138 -15.00 -4.67 -3.05
CA GLY A 138 -14.37 -5.10 -1.81
C GLY A 138 -14.25 -4.02 -0.74
N TRP A 139 -13.76 -2.85 -1.14
CA TRP A 139 -13.56 -1.68 -0.29
C TRP A 139 -14.81 -0.78 -0.30
N ARG A 140 -15.11 -0.13 0.83
CA ARG A 140 -16.07 0.98 0.85
C ARG A 140 -15.49 2.21 0.17
N LEU A 141 -16.38 3.11 -0.26
CA LEU A 141 -15.96 4.40 -0.77
C LEU A 141 -15.31 5.22 0.36
N PRO A 142 -14.21 5.94 0.12
CA PRO A 142 -13.53 6.74 1.14
C PRO A 142 -14.46 7.70 1.87
N GLN A 143 -15.35 8.38 1.13
CA GLN A 143 -16.33 9.33 1.69
C GLN A 143 -17.31 8.66 2.67
N GLU A 144 -17.66 7.39 2.44
CA GLU A 144 -18.51 6.62 3.37
C GLU A 144 -17.76 6.27 4.66
N LEU A 145 -16.45 6.01 4.55
CA LEU A 145 -15.58 5.69 5.69
C LEU A 145 -15.31 6.92 6.54
N GLU A 146 -15.03 8.07 5.93
CA GLU A 146 -14.87 9.35 6.65
C GLU A 146 -16.13 9.70 7.44
N ARG A 147 -17.31 9.56 6.82
CA ARG A 147 -18.58 9.77 7.53
C ARG A 147 -18.72 8.81 8.71
N ALA A 148 -18.47 7.52 8.51
CA ALA A 148 -18.55 6.52 9.57
C ALA A 148 -17.57 6.81 10.73
N LYS A 149 -16.36 7.28 10.41
CA LYS A 149 -15.34 7.67 11.40
C LYS A 149 -15.76 8.88 12.25
N ASN A 150 -16.48 9.83 11.65
CA ASN A 150 -16.94 11.03 12.34
C ASN A 150 -18.22 10.81 13.19
N GLU A 151 -18.86 9.65 13.05
CA GLU A 151 -20.08 9.27 13.79
C GLU A 151 -19.78 8.38 15.02
N GLU A 152 -18.55 7.89 15.18
CA GLU A 152 -18.05 7.20 16.39
C GLU A 152 -17.48 8.16 17.44
#